data_AF-T0XWY9-F1
#
_entry.id   AF-T0XWY9-F1
#
_cell.length_a   1.000
_cell.length_b   1.000
_cell.length_c   1.000
_cell.angle_alpha   90.00
_cell.angle_beta   90.00
_cell.angle_gamma   90.00
#
_symmetry.space_group_name_H-M   'P 1'
#
loop_
_entity.id
_entity.type
_entity.pdbx_description
1 polymer ?
#
loop_
_entity_poly.entity_id
_entity_poly.type
_entity_poly.pdbx_seq_one_letter_code
_entity_poly.pdbx_strand_id
1 'polypeptide(L)'
;MDDTTRMATATLLQVYADIDLLALELCSDRLPFAPTAEARKELLHQINEEVLHFTLQEQTLLKLTRPFLPVISQPSRQEIKAWFSGLDWYGFLAGLQLGIEGIGISVVELVSHQADPLIQESLRVPIADELRQASFGVREWRKLLSGSSVSEKEEHRRRVLGIFEAIYRMTETALPVPFEECWAILGLRKSDLWDAVRSRTEKVLTQVGFEPALPESFVA
;
A
#
# COMPACT_ATOMS: atom_id res chain seq x y z
N MET A 1 11.41 24.54 6.09
CA MET A 1 10.39 24.17 5.08
C MET A 1 9.37 25.29 5.03
N ASP A 2 9.00 25.78 3.85
CA ASP A 2 7.98 26.82 3.72
C ASP A 2 6.56 26.26 3.98
N ASP A 3 5.58 27.15 4.12
CA ASP A 3 4.20 26.78 4.43
C ASP A 3 3.56 25.94 3.31
N THR A 4 3.89 26.22 2.05
CA THR A 4 3.38 25.49 0.88
C THR A 4 3.84 24.04 0.89
N THR A 5 5.13 23.81 1.11
CA THR A 5 5.73 22.47 1.23
C THR A 5 5.15 21.74 2.44
N ARG A 6 4.96 22.44 3.57
CA ARG A 6 4.30 21.86 4.77
C ARG A 6 2.87 21.41 4.50
N MET A 7 2.11 22.18 3.73
CA MET A 7 0.72 21.82 3.41
C MET A 7 0.65 20.66 2.42
N ALA A 8 1.56 20.61 1.45
CA ALA A 8 1.71 19.49 0.53
C ALA A 8 2.03 18.18 1.28
N THR A 9 3.06 18.19 2.14
CA THR A 9 3.42 17.01 2.95
C THR A 9 2.29 16.60 3.91
N ALA A 10 1.58 17.56 4.51
CA ALA A 10 0.43 17.26 5.36
C ALA A 10 -0.74 16.62 4.60
N THR A 11 -1.00 17.05 3.35
CA THR A 11 -2.00 16.41 2.49
C THR A 11 -1.61 14.96 2.18
N LEU A 12 -0.34 14.72 1.85
CA LEU A 12 0.15 13.36 1.58
C LEU A 12 0.12 12.47 2.82
N LEU A 13 0.43 13.01 4.01
CA LEU A 13 0.29 12.30 5.28
C LEU A 13 -1.17 11.91 5.56
N GLN A 14 -2.12 12.80 5.22
CA GLN A 14 -3.55 12.52 5.37
C GLN A 14 -4.02 11.40 4.44
N VAL A 15 -3.49 11.34 3.22
CA VAL A 15 -3.75 10.24 2.27
C VAL A 15 -3.23 8.93 2.83
N TYR A 16 -1.99 8.93 3.34
CA TYR A 16 -1.39 7.71 3.89
C TYR A 16 -2.16 7.22 5.13
N ALA A 17 -2.55 8.13 6.02
CA ALA A 17 -3.39 7.77 7.17
C ALA A 17 -4.74 7.14 6.79
N ASP A 18 -5.37 7.59 5.72
CA ASP A 18 -6.63 7.00 5.27
C ASP A 18 -6.44 5.63 4.61
N ILE A 19 -5.26 5.39 4.00
CA ILE A 19 -4.84 4.09 3.46
C ILE A 19 -4.56 3.11 4.60
N ASP A 20 -3.83 3.50 5.64
CA ASP A 20 -3.57 2.63 6.81
C ASP A 20 -4.86 2.30 7.55
N LEU A 21 -5.77 3.27 7.68
CA LEU A 21 -7.11 3.03 8.20
C LEU A 21 -7.88 2.03 7.32
N LEU A 22 -7.71 2.08 6.00
CA LEU A 22 -8.31 1.11 5.07
C LEU A 22 -7.67 -0.27 5.22
N ALA A 23 -6.34 -0.37 5.31
CA ALA A 23 -5.61 -1.61 5.56
C ALA A 23 -6.07 -2.28 6.87
N LEU A 24 -6.27 -1.48 7.93
CA LEU A 24 -6.84 -1.92 9.20
C LEU A 24 -8.21 -2.58 9.02
N GLU A 25 -9.11 -1.91 8.30
CA GLU A 25 -10.45 -2.42 8.04
C GLU A 25 -10.42 -3.69 7.20
N LEU A 26 -9.59 -3.72 6.15
CA LEU A 26 -9.44 -4.88 5.27
C LEU A 26 -8.89 -6.10 6.01
N CYS A 27 -7.88 -5.90 6.86
CA CYS A 27 -7.34 -6.96 7.73
C CYS A 27 -8.37 -7.45 8.74
N SER A 28 -9.12 -6.54 9.36
CA SER A 28 -10.17 -6.87 10.33
C SER A 28 -11.28 -7.70 9.69
N ASP A 29 -11.75 -7.29 8.50
CA ASP A 29 -12.77 -8.00 7.74
C ASP A 29 -12.27 -9.39 7.27
N ARG A 30 -10.98 -9.52 6.95
CA ARG A 30 -10.37 -10.78 6.48
C ARG A 30 -10.04 -11.75 7.61
N LEU A 31 -9.78 -11.27 8.83
CA LEU A 31 -9.27 -12.06 9.95
C LEU A 31 -10.04 -13.39 10.23
N PRO A 32 -11.39 -13.42 10.22
CA PRO A 32 -12.13 -14.67 10.46
C PRO A 32 -11.89 -15.75 9.38
N PHE A 33 -11.48 -15.34 8.18
CA PHE A 33 -11.30 -16.19 7.00
C PHE A 33 -9.84 -16.59 6.76
N ALA A 34 -8.91 -16.20 7.66
CA ALA A 34 -7.52 -16.61 7.56
C ALA A 34 -7.40 -18.16 7.59
N PRO A 35 -6.69 -18.78 6.62
CA PRO A 35 -6.73 -20.23 6.41
C PRO A 35 -5.97 -21.02 7.48
N THR A 36 -5.05 -20.38 8.20
CA THR A 36 -4.21 -21.01 9.22
C THR A 36 -4.13 -20.16 10.48
N ALA A 37 -3.74 -20.78 11.59
CA ALA A 37 -3.49 -20.06 12.84
C ALA A 37 -2.32 -19.06 12.73
N GLU A 38 -1.30 -19.39 11.93
CA GLU A 38 -0.18 -18.49 11.61
C GLU A 38 -0.67 -17.26 10.85
N ALA A 39 -1.45 -17.45 9.78
CA ALA A 39 -2.04 -16.34 9.02
C ALA A 39 -2.95 -15.47 9.88
N ARG A 40 -3.75 -16.07 10.77
CA ARG A 40 -4.59 -15.32 11.71
C ARG A 40 -3.77 -14.48 12.68
N LYS A 41 -2.65 -15.02 13.18
CA LYS A 41 -1.73 -14.31 14.07
C LYS A 41 -1.07 -13.13 13.34
N GLU A 42 -0.67 -13.32 12.09
CA GLU A 42 -0.07 -12.26 11.26
C GLU A 42 -1.07 -11.13 10.99
N LEU A 43 -2.33 -11.44 10.65
CA LEU A 43 -3.37 -10.41 10.50
C LEU A 43 -3.68 -9.69 11.81
N LEU A 44 -3.74 -10.40 12.95
CA LEU A 44 -3.88 -9.75 14.27
C LEU A 44 -2.72 -8.81 14.56
N HIS A 45 -1.51 -9.21 14.18
CA HIS A 45 -0.34 -8.35 14.37
C HIS A 45 -0.43 -7.10 13.51
N GLN A 46 -0.75 -7.25 12.23
CA GLN A 46 -0.94 -6.14 11.30
C GLN A 46 -2.05 -5.19 11.75
N ILE A 47 -3.20 -5.69 12.21
CA ILE A 47 -4.27 -4.86 12.79
C ILE A 47 -3.74 -3.94 13.90
N ASN A 48 -2.84 -4.44 14.76
CA ASN A 48 -2.25 -3.61 15.81
C ASN A 48 -1.23 -2.60 15.26
N GLU A 49 -0.49 -2.96 14.21
CA GLU A 49 0.42 -2.06 13.50
C GLU A 49 -0.37 -0.91 12.85
N GLU A 50 -1.42 -1.21 12.07
CA GLU A 50 -2.23 -0.18 11.40
C GLU A 50 -2.91 0.78 12.39
N VAL A 51 -3.36 0.28 13.55
CA VAL A 51 -3.88 1.13 14.63
C VAL A 51 -2.80 2.10 15.13
N LEU A 52 -1.57 1.61 15.30
CA LEU A 52 -0.45 2.43 15.73
C LEU A 52 -0.08 3.45 14.64
N HIS A 53 -0.01 3.04 13.38
CA HIS A 53 0.33 3.90 12.24
C HIS A 53 -0.65 5.07 12.14
N PHE A 54 -1.94 4.75 12.07
CA PHE A 54 -3.01 5.75 12.04
C PHE A 54 -2.92 6.70 13.23
N THR A 55 -2.71 6.17 14.44
CA THR A 55 -2.59 7.01 15.65
C THR A 55 -1.41 7.98 15.57
N LEU A 56 -0.24 7.53 15.11
CA LEU A 56 0.96 8.37 14.97
C LEU A 56 0.75 9.48 13.94
N GLN A 57 0.11 9.16 12.82
CA GLN A 57 -0.16 10.10 11.75
C GLN A 57 -1.25 11.10 12.13
N GLU A 58 -2.33 10.65 12.78
CA GLU A 58 -3.39 11.52 13.31
C GLU A 58 -2.82 12.54 14.30
N GLN A 59 -2.00 12.09 15.26
CA GLN A 59 -1.32 12.99 16.20
C GLN A 59 -0.41 13.99 15.50
N THR A 60 0.24 13.57 14.42
CA THR A 60 1.13 14.43 13.63
C THR A 60 0.33 15.47 12.84
N LEU A 61 -0.76 15.07 12.21
CA LEU A 61 -1.73 15.94 11.54
C LEU A 61 -2.29 17.01 12.51
N LEU A 62 -2.64 16.62 13.75
CA LEU A 62 -3.06 17.57 14.79
C LEU A 62 -1.97 18.58 15.15
N LYS A 63 -0.70 18.17 15.26
CA LYS A 63 0.44 19.10 15.47
C LYS A 63 0.62 20.07 14.31
N LEU A 64 0.23 19.67 13.10
CA LEU A 64 0.20 20.52 11.90
C LEU A 64 -1.08 21.36 11.81
N THR A 65 -1.90 21.40 12.88
CA THR A 65 -3.20 22.10 12.95
C THR A 65 -4.20 21.68 11.88
N ARG A 66 -4.08 20.43 11.41
CA ARG A 66 -4.91 19.86 10.36
C ARG A 66 -5.51 18.55 10.87
N PRO A 67 -6.75 18.55 11.41
CA PRO A 67 -7.35 17.30 11.86
C PRO A 67 -7.50 16.31 10.69
N PHE A 68 -7.44 15.02 10.99
CA PHE A 68 -7.68 13.99 9.99
C PHE A 68 -9.09 14.13 9.40
N LEU A 69 -9.17 14.06 8.08
CA LEU A 69 -10.41 13.89 7.33
C LEU A 69 -10.18 12.78 6.29
N PRO A 70 -11.11 11.83 6.12
CA PRO A 70 -10.98 10.84 5.06
C PRO A 70 -10.83 11.49 3.69
N VAL A 71 -9.87 11.02 2.91
CA VAL A 71 -9.58 11.47 1.55
C VAL A 71 -10.29 10.57 0.53
N ILE A 72 -10.39 9.28 0.85
CA ILE A 72 -11.18 8.31 0.11
C ILE A 72 -12.64 8.52 0.47
N SER A 73 -13.46 8.81 -0.55
CA SER A 73 -14.90 9.00 -0.34
C SER A 73 -15.54 7.73 0.23
N GLN A 74 -16.59 7.89 1.04
CA GLN A 74 -17.30 6.72 1.61
C GLN A 74 -17.80 5.73 0.52
N PRO A 75 -18.36 6.17 -0.62
CA PRO A 75 -18.69 5.26 -1.73
C PRO A 75 -17.47 4.49 -2.25
N SER A 76 -16.36 5.18 -2.56
CA SER A 76 -15.14 4.54 -3.05
C SER A 76 -14.57 3.56 -2.03
N ARG A 77 -14.59 3.89 -0.74
CA ARG A 77 -14.15 3.01 0.34
C ARG A 77 -14.99 1.72 0.39
N GLN A 78 -16.31 1.83 0.25
CA GLN A 78 -17.20 0.67 0.19
C GLN A 78 -16.94 -0.20 -1.04
N GLU A 79 -16.71 0.40 -2.21
CA GLU A 79 -16.37 -0.32 -3.43
C GLU A 79 -15.04 -1.08 -3.31
N ILE A 80 -14.00 -0.44 -2.76
CA ILE A 80 -12.70 -1.07 -2.52
C ILE A 80 -12.85 -2.25 -1.55
N LYS A 81 -13.56 -2.07 -0.44
CA LYS A 81 -13.81 -3.15 0.53
C LYS A 81 -14.60 -4.29 -0.08
N ALA A 82 -15.62 -4.00 -0.87
CA ALA A 82 -16.41 -5.00 -1.58
C ALA A 82 -15.52 -5.81 -2.55
N TRP A 83 -14.68 -5.15 -3.33
CA TRP A 83 -13.72 -5.82 -4.21
C TRP A 83 -12.78 -6.74 -3.43
N PHE A 84 -12.16 -6.24 -2.35
CA PHE A 84 -11.27 -7.04 -1.50
C PHE A 84 -11.99 -8.23 -0.86
N SER A 85 -13.24 -8.07 -0.43
CA SER A 85 -14.04 -9.17 0.16
C SER A 85 -14.30 -10.30 -0.84
N GLY A 86 -14.40 -9.97 -2.13
CA GLY A 86 -14.59 -10.95 -3.21
C GLY A 86 -13.34 -11.75 -3.56
N LEU A 87 -12.16 -11.36 -3.07
CA LEU A 87 -10.91 -12.09 -3.30
C LEU A 87 -10.81 -13.31 -2.39
N ASP A 88 -10.21 -14.39 -2.91
CA ASP A 88 -9.71 -15.47 -2.06
C ASP A 88 -8.49 -15.02 -1.25
N TRP A 89 -7.95 -15.93 -0.43
CA TRP A 89 -6.80 -15.65 0.42
C TRP A 89 -5.59 -15.10 -0.35
N TYR A 90 -5.19 -15.74 -1.44
CA TYR A 90 -4.01 -15.32 -2.21
C TYR A 90 -4.28 -14.04 -3.00
N GLY A 91 -5.51 -13.84 -3.46
CA GLY A 91 -5.94 -12.58 -4.04
C GLY A 91 -5.84 -11.42 -3.05
N PHE A 92 -6.30 -11.63 -1.81
CA PHE A 92 -6.16 -10.66 -0.72
C PHE A 92 -4.68 -10.36 -0.43
N LEU A 93 -3.83 -11.38 -0.32
CA LEU A 93 -2.39 -11.18 -0.10
C LEU A 93 -1.72 -10.44 -1.25
N ALA A 94 -2.07 -10.75 -2.50
CA ALA A 94 -1.57 -10.00 -3.65
C ALA A 94 -2.05 -8.54 -3.60
N GLY A 95 -3.31 -8.30 -3.23
CA GLY A 95 -3.85 -6.96 -3.20
C GLY A 95 -3.23 -6.10 -2.09
N LEU A 96 -3.37 -6.54 -0.84
CA LEU A 96 -2.95 -5.77 0.31
C LEU A 96 -1.43 -5.86 0.51
N GLN A 97 -0.92 -7.07 0.80
CA GLN A 97 0.47 -7.26 1.22
C GLN A 97 1.49 -6.94 0.12
N LEU A 98 1.20 -7.35 -1.12
CA LEU A 98 2.13 -7.10 -2.24
C LEU A 98 1.87 -5.74 -2.90
N GLY A 99 0.60 -5.42 -3.16
CA GLY A 99 0.19 -4.20 -3.86
C GLY A 99 0.29 -2.95 -3.00
N ILE A 100 -0.50 -2.88 -1.92
CA ILE A 100 -0.55 -1.69 -1.06
C ILE A 100 0.73 -1.58 -0.22
N GLU A 101 1.04 -2.58 0.60
CA GLU A 101 2.18 -2.49 1.54
C GLU A 101 3.51 -2.68 0.82
N GLY A 102 3.57 -3.61 -0.14
CA GLY A 102 4.81 -3.94 -0.84
C GLY A 102 5.22 -2.90 -1.88
N ILE A 103 4.27 -2.43 -2.70
CA ILE A 103 4.53 -1.51 -3.81
C ILE A 103 4.22 -0.07 -3.40
N GLY A 104 3.07 0.19 -2.78
CA GLY A 104 2.64 1.53 -2.35
C GLY A 104 3.63 2.22 -1.42
N ILE A 105 4.29 1.47 -0.52
CA ILE A 105 5.28 2.03 0.40
C ILE A 105 6.45 2.73 -0.30
N SER A 106 6.77 2.36 -1.55
CA SER A 106 7.85 3.02 -2.30
C SER A 106 7.56 4.51 -2.56
N VAL A 107 6.29 4.88 -2.72
CA VAL A 107 5.88 6.29 -2.88
C VAL A 107 6.02 7.04 -1.56
N VAL A 108 5.68 6.39 -0.44
CA VAL A 108 5.80 6.96 0.91
C VAL A 108 7.27 7.15 1.29
N GLU A 109 8.15 6.19 0.98
CA GLU A 109 9.60 6.30 1.15
C GLU A 109 10.15 7.55 0.43
N LEU A 110 9.79 7.74 -0.85
CA LEU A 110 10.20 8.92 -1.63
C LEU A 110 9.76 10.24 -0.99
N VAL A 111 8.50 10.31 -0.56
CA VAL A 111 7.94 11.51 0.08
C VAL A 111 8.59 11.76 1.43
N SER A 112 8.81 10.72 2.23
CA SER A 112 9.44 10.82 3.56
C SER A 112 10.82 11.46 3.47
N HIS A 113 11.63 11.09 2.49
CA HIS A 113 12.96 11.69 2.29
C HIS A 113 12.95 13.21 2.02
N GLN A 114 11.83 13.74 1.51
CA GLN A 114 11.67 15.17 1.23
C GLN A 114 10.84 15.90 2.30
N ALA A 115 10.22 15.17 3.23
CA ALA A 115 9.36 15.73 4.26
C ALA A 115 10.17 16.37 5.40
N ASP A 116 9.51 17.20 6.21
CA ASP A 116 10.13 17.74 7.42
C ASP A 116 10.34 16.66 8.50
N PRO A 117 11.22 16.91 9.49
CA PRO A 117 11.57 15.92 10.50
C PRO A 117 10.38 15.39 11.32
N LEU A 118 9.32 16.18 11.53
CA LEU A 118 8.16 15.74 12.28
C LEU A 118 7.39 14.66 11.51
N ILE A 119 7.19 14.87 10.21
CA ILE A 119 6.54 13.90 9.33
C ILE A 119 7.43 12.66 9.15
N GLN A 120 8.73 12.85 8.94
CA GLN A 120 9.68 11.73 8.84
C GLN A 120 9.61 10.80 10.05
N GLU A 121 9.61 11.35 11.28
CA GLU A 121 9.52 10.52 12.48
C GLU A 121 8.17 9.78 12.56
N SER A 122 7.07 10.41 12.14
CA SER A 122 5.75 9.77 12.13
C SER A 122 5.66 8.59 11.15
N LEU A 123 6.43 8.62 10.06
CA LEU A 123 6.46 7.59 9.02
C LEU A 123 7.50 6.50 9.29
N ARG A 124 8.42 6.72 10.23
CA ARG A 124 9.55 5.80 10.48
C ARG A 124 9.10 4.40 10.89
N VAL A 125 8.10 4.31 11.78
CA VAL A 125 7.54 3.04 12.24
C VAL A 125 6.68 2.39 11.14
N PRO A 126 5.70 3.10 10.55
CA PRO A 126 4.91 2.56 9.44
C PRO A 126 5.76 1.93 8.32
N ILE A 127 6.76 2.66 7.81
CA ILE A 127 7.64 2.16 6.74
C ILE A 127 8.34 0.84 7.10
N ALA A 128 8.78 0.68 8.36
CA ALA A 128 9.43 -0.55 8.79
C ALA A 128 8.45 -1.73 8.87
N ASP A 129 7.24 -1.46 9.33
CA ASP A 129 6.18 -2.46 9.49
C ASP A 129 5.63 -2.90 8.12
N GLU A 130 5.44 -1.98 7.15
CA GLU A 130 5.00 -2.34 5.80
C GLU A 130 5.93 -3.35 5.11
N LEU A 131 7.24 -3.18 5.31
CA LEU A 131 8.22 -4.13 4.77
C LEU A 131 8.06 -5.52 5.39
N ARG A 132 7.69 -5.61 6.67
CA ARG A 132 7.41 -6.87 7.37
C ARG A 132 6.11 -7.51 6.86
N GLN A 133 5.06 -6.72 6.68
CA GLN A 133 3.77 -7.13 6.17
C GLN A 133 3.88 -7.64 4.72
N ALA A 134 4.54 -6.88 3.85
CA ALA A 134 4.87 -7.32 2.49
C ALA A 134 5.69 -8.61 2.49
N SER A 135 6.66 -8.75 3.41
CA SER A 135 7.44 -9.97 3.57
C SER A 135 6.58 -11.18 3.97
N PHE A 136 5.49 -10.99 4.74
CA PHE A 136 4.53 -12.06 5.02
C PHE A 136 3.81 -12.51 3.75
N GLY A 137 3.29 -11.58 2.95
CA GLY A 137 2.70 -11.88 1.65
C GLY A 137 3.65 -12.66 0.74
N VAL A 138 4.91 -12.23 0.64
CA VAL A 138 5.95 -12.92 -0.13
C VAL A 138 6.16 -14.36 0.36
N ARG A 139 6.26 -14.57 1.67
CA ARG A 139 6.47 -15.93 2.24
C ARG A 139 5.31 -16.87 1.89
N GLU A 140 4.07 -16.43 2.05
CA GLU A 140 2.89 -17.25 1.76
C GLU A 140 2.80 -17.60 0.27
N TRP A 141 3.04 -16.64 -0.61
CA TRP A 141 3.10 -16.91 -2.05
C TRP A 141 4.24 -17.88 -2.41
N ARG A 142 5.44 -17.73 -1.83
CA ARG A 142 6.54 -18.68 -2.06
C ARG A 142 6.19 -20.09 -1.63
N LYS A 143 5.49 -20.26 -0.49
CA LYS A 143 5.01 -21.57 -0.02
C LYS A 143 4.07 -22.19 -1.07
N LEU A 144 3.10 -21.43 -1.58
CA LEU A 144 2.20 -21.88 -2.65
C LEU A 144 2.98 -22.33 -3.90
N LEU A 145 3.85 -21.45 -4.41
CA LEU A 145 4.59 -21.68 -5.66
C LEU A 145 5.61 -22.82 -5.57
N SER A 146 6.06 -23.18 -4.37
CA SER A 146 6.99 -24.31 -4.18
C SER A 146 6.40 -25.65 -4.61
N GLY A 147 5.07 -25.79 -4.55
CA GLY A 147 4.34 -26.98 -5.01
C GLY A 147 3.80 -26.87 -6.44
N SER A 148 3.92 -25.71 -7.07
CA SER A 148 3.32 -25.43 -8.39
C SER A 148 4.23 -25.84 -9.55
N SER A 149 3.62 -26.37 -10.61
CA SER A 149 4.21 -26.52 -11.93
C SER A 149 4.51 -25.16 -12.58
N VAL A 150 5.30 -25.15 -13.66
CA VAL A 150 5.61 -23.92 -14.42
C VAL A 150 4.33 -23.26 -14.95
N SER A 151 3.36 -24.05 -15.41
CA SER A 151 2.08 -23.53 -15.94
C SER A 151 1.26 -22.84 -14.84
N GLU A 152 1.17 -23.46 -13.65
CA GLU A 152 0.45 -22.88 -12.51
C GLU A 152 1.12 -21.60 -12.01
N LYS A 153 2.46 -21.56 -11.98
CA LYS A 153 3.21 -20.33 -11.64
C LYS A 153 2.86 -19.19 -12.58
N GLU A 154 2.76 -19.44 -13.88
CA GLU A 154 2.41 -18.41 -14.86
C GLU A 154 0.93 -17.97 -14.75
N GLU A 155 0.02 -18.88 -14.41
CA GLU A 155 -1.37 -18.51 -14.11
C GLU A 155 -1.46 -17.63 -12.85
N HIS A 156 -0.75 -18.00 -11.78
CA HIS A 156 -0.67 -17.18 -10.58
C HIS A 156 -0.04 -15.81 -10.84
N ARG A 157 1.02 -15.74 -11.65
CA ARG A 157 1.65 -14.48 -12.05
C ARG A 157 0.66 -13.57 -12.77
N ARG A 158 -0.05 -14.08 -13.79
CA ARG A 158 -1.07 -13.31 -14.53
C ARG A 158 -2.17 -12.80 -13.60
N ARG A 159 -2.59 -13.63 -12.64
CA ARG A 159 -3.59 -13.25 -11.65
C ARG A 159 -3.10 -12.12 -10.74
N VAL A 160 -1.86 -12.20 -10.23
CA VAL A 160 -1.25 -11.15 -9.41
C VAL A 160 -1.15 -9.83 -10.18
N LEU A 161 -0.70 -9.88 -11.44
CA LEU A 161 -0.64 -8.71 -12.32
C LEU A 161 -2.02 -8.08 -12.55
N GLY A 162 -3.07 -8.88 -12.75
CA GLY A 162 -4.43 -8.38 -12.87
C GLY A 162 -4.96 -7.72 -11.58
N ILE A 163 -4.53 -8.19 -10.42
CA ILE A 163 -4.85 -7.58 -9.12
C ILE A 163 -4.13 -6.23 -8.96
N PHE A 164 -2.85 -6.16 -9.35
CA PHE A 164 -2.10 -4.89 -9.34
C PHE A 164 -2.71 -3.86 -10.29
N GLU A 165 -3.13 -4.29 -11.48
CA GLU A 165 -3.86 -3.44 -12.44
C GLU A 165 -5.16 -2.89 -11.83
N ALA A 166 -5.93 -3.73 -11.13
CA ALA A 166 -7.16 -3.30 -10.47
C ALA A 166 -6.89 -2.29 -9.35
N ILE A 167 -5.86 -2.52 -8.52
CA ILE A 167 -5.45 -1.56 -7.48
C ILE A 167 -5.06 -0.23 -8.09
N TYR A 168 -4.24 -0.25 -9.14
CA TYR A 168 -3.82 0.96 -9.82
C TYR A 168 -5.03 1.81 -10.29
N ARG A 169 -6.00 1.18 -10.96
CA ARG A 169 -7.23 1.86 -11.41
C ARG A 169 -8.07 2.39 -10.26
N MET A 170 -8.19 1.62 -9.16
CA MET A 170 -8.87 2.10 -7.97
C MET A 170 -8.16 3.31 -7.38
N THR A 171 -6.83 3.31 -7.30
CA THR A 171 -6.04 4.46 -6.82
C THR A 171 -6.26 5.71 -7.67
N GLU A 172 -6.24 5.59 -9.01
CA GLU A 172 -6.49 6.73 -9.91
C GLU A 172 -7.87 7.37 -9.71
N THR A 173 -8.88 6.55 -9.42
CA THR A 173 -10.27 7.01 -9.27
C THR A 173 -10.60 7.48 -7.85
N ALA A 174 -10.01 6.85 -6.83
CA ALA A 174 -10.38 7.04 -5.43
C ALA A 174 -9.54 8.09 -4.69
N LEU A 175 -8.34 8.43 -5.19
CA LEU A 175 -7.49 9.44 -4.57
C LEU A 175 -7.59 10.80 -5.29
N PRO A 176 -8.30 11.79 -4.72
CA PRO A 176 -8.42 13.13 -5.30
C PRO A 176 -7.19 13.99 -4.97
N VAL A 177 -5.97 13.52 -5.25
CA VAL A 177 -4.73 14.26 -4.94
C VAL A 177 -4.06 14.68 -6.24
N PRO A 178 -4.12 15.98 -6.61
CA PRO A 178 -3.45 16.45 -7.81
C PRO A 178 -1.93 16.36 -7.65
N PHE A 179 -1.26 15.74 -8.63
CA PHE A 179 0.20 15.59 -8.59
C PHE A 179 0.92 16.92 -8.35
N GLU A 180 0.49 17.96 -9.08
CA GLU A 180 1.12 19.30 -9.08
C GLU A 180 0.98 20.02 -7.73
N GLU A 181 -0.04 19.68 -6.95
CA GLU A 181 -0.35 20.34 -5.68
C GLU A 181 0.32 19.67 -4.48
N CYS A 182 0.93 18.51 -4.67
CA CYS A 182 1.51 17.74 -3.58
C CYS A 182 2.94 17.30 -3.91
N TRP A 183 3.12 16.34 -4.83
CA TRP A 183 4.43 15.76 -5.11
C TRP A 183 5.36 16.72 -5.86
N ALA A 184 4.85 17.51 -6.80
CA ALA A 184 5.66 18.50 -7.53
C ALA A 184 6.24 19.57 -6.58
N ILE A 185 5.48 19.95 -5.54
CA ILE A 185 5.92 20.91 -4.51
C ILE A 185 7.11 20.36 -3.73
N LEU A 186 7.21 19.04 -3.58
CA LEU A 186 8.36 18.36 -2.96
C LEU A 186 9.55 18.18 -3.92
N GLY A 187 9.48 18.74 -5.13
CA GLY A 187 10.50 18.58 -6.16
C GLY A 187 10.54 17.20 -6.81
N LEU A 188 9.52 16.35 -6.56
CA LEU A 188 9.40 15.06 -7.21
C LEU A 188 8.79 15.23 -8.61
N ARG A 189 9.25 14.43 -9.58
CA ARG A 189 8.64 14.36 -10.92
C ARG A 189 7.71 13.15 -11.00
N LYS A 190 6.70 13.21 -11.87
CA LYS A 190 5.80 12.07 -12.12
C LYS A 190 6.60 10.82 -12.48
N SER A 191 7.64 10.97 -13.30
CA SER A 191 8.54 9.87 -13.67
C SER A 191 9.21 9.22 -12.46
N ASP A 192 9.59 10.00 -11.43
CA ASP A 192 10.30 9.46 -10.26
C ASP A 192 9.38 8.57 -9.42
N LEU A 193 8.11 8.97 -9.27
CA LEU A 193 7.09 8.12 -8.63
C LEU A 193 6.88 6.84 -9.43
N TRP A 194 6.72 6.97 -10.75
CA TRP A 194 6.47 5.84 -11.62
C TRP A 194 7.62 4.84 -11.67
N ASP A 195 8.85 5.34 -11.72
CA ASP A 195 10.03 4.49 -11.70
C ASP A 195 10.19 3.76 -10.36
N ALA A 196 9.84 4.40 -9.24
CA ALA A 196 9.82 3.74 -7.94
C ALA A 196 8.76 2.62 -7.86
N VAL A 197 7.53 2.88 -8.31
CA VAL A 197 6.46 1.89 -8.32
C VAL A 197 6.79 0.73 -9.28
N ARG A 198 7.31 1.01 -10.48
CA ARG A 198 7.80 -0.02 -11.43
C ARG A 198 8.89 -0.88 -10.82
N SER A 199 9.96 -0.26 -10.32
CA SER A 199 11.10 -0.97 -9.73
C SER A 199 10.67 -1.82 -8.54
N ARG A 200 9.78 -1.29 -7.69
CA ARG A 200 9.26 -2.03 -6.54
C ARG A 200 8.37 -3.19 -6.97
N THR A 201 7.55 -3.03 -8.01
CA THR A 201 6.71 -4.10 -8.57
C THR A 201 7.55 -5.28 -9.06
N GLU A 202 8.57 -5.03 -9.87
CA GLU A 202 9.48 -6.06 -10.38
C GLU A 202 10.21 -6.78 -9.24
N LYS A 203 10.67 -6.02 -8.24
CA LYS A 203 11.33 -6.56 -7.05
C LYS A 203 10.40 -7.48 -6.26
N VAL A 204 9.17 -7.07 -6.00
CA VAL A 204 8.18 -7.88 -5.27
C VAL A 204 7.87 -9.18 -6.03
N LEU A 205 7.64 -9.11 -7.34
CA LEU A 205 7.41 -10.31 -8.16
C LEU A 205 8.61 -11.27 -8.12
N THR A 206 9.82 -10.74 -8.24
CA THR A 206 11.07 -11.53 -8.16
C THR A 206 11.21 -12.20 -6.79
N GLN A 207 10.90 -11.47 -5.71
CA GLN A 207 10.97 -12.00 -4.35
C GLN A 207 9.96 -13.14 -4.11
N VAL A 208 8.77 -13.03 -4.70
CA VAL A 208 7.76 -14.10 -4.70
C VAL A 208 8.25 -15.33 -5.49
N GLY A 209 9.06 -15.12 -6.53
CA GLY A 209 9.57 -16.17 -7.41
C GLY A 209 8.86 -16.23 -8.77
N PHE A 210 8.25 -15.12 -9.19
CA PHE A 210 7.78 -14.91 -10.55
C PHE A 210 8.85 -14.27 -11.41
N GLU A 211 8.73 -14.44 -12.73
CA GLU A 211 9.47 -13.61 -13.69
C GLU A 211 9.00 -12.15 -13.57
N PRO A 212 9.92 -11.16 -13.60
CA PRO A 212 9.56 -9.75 -13.57
C PRO A 212 8.55 -9.39 -14.68
N ALA A 213 7.59 -8.53 -14.33
CA ALA A 213 6.62 -7.97 -15.25
C ALA A 213 6.00 -6.72 -14.64
N LEU A 214 5.36 -5.93 -15.49
CA LEU A 214 4.56 -4.79 -15.09
C LEU A 214 3.10 -5.00 -15.51
N PRO A 215 2.13 -4.45 -14.76
CA PRO A 215 0.75 -4.36 -15.22
C PRO A 215 0.65 -3.61 -16.56
N GLU A 216 -0.40 -3.87 -17.35
CA GLU A 216 -0.56 -3.24 -18.66
C GLU A 216 -0.60 -1.71 -18.58
N SER A 217 -1.25 -1.17 -17.55
CA SER A 217 -1.32 0.29 -17.30
C SER A 217 0.03 0.95 -17.08
N PHE A 218 1.08 0.19 -16.73
CA PHE A 218 2.41 0.74 -16.44
C PHE A 218 3.27 0.91 -17.69
N VAL A 219 2.89 0.27 -18.80
CA VAL A 219 3.66 0.22 -20.05
C VAL A 219 3.09 1.18 -21.12
N ALA A 220 1.85 1.65 -20.92
CA ALA A 220 1.14 2.56 -21.83
C ALA A 220 1.56 4.03 -21.70
#